data_AF-A0A961IT90-F1
#
_entry.id   AF-A0A961IT90-F1
#
_cell.length_a   1.000
_cell.length_b   1.000
_cell.length_c   1.000
_cell.angle_alpha   90.00
_cell.angle_beta   90.00
_cell.angle_gamma   90.00
#
_symmetry.space_group_name_H-M   'P 1'
#
loop_
_entity.id
_entity.type
_entity.pdbx_description
1 polymer ?
#
loop_
_entity_poly.entity_id
_entity_poly.type
_entity_poly.pdbx_seq_one_letter_code
_entity_poly.pdbx_strand_id
1 'polypeptide(L)'
;MSHIEKHKSHRIGWLRAAVLGANDGIVSTASLIIGVAAAATSQNEILLAGVAGLVAGAMSMAAGEYVSVSSQADTEKADLELERRSLKNDLEFEKRELATIYEERGLDSTLARQVAEQLMAHDALGAHARDELGIFERARARPIQAALSSAGTFTIGAAL
;
A
#
# COMPACT_ATOMS: atom_id res chain seq x y z
N MET A 1 -2.58 -6.74 33.39
CA MET A 1 -3.51 -5.78 32.74
C MET A 1 -3.08 -5.63 31.30
N SER A 2 -3.89 -6.05 30.33
CA SER A 2 -3.59 -5.84 28.90
C SER A 2 -4.02 -4.43 28.54
N HIS A 3 -3.06 -3.54 28.30
CA HIS A 3 -3.32 -2.20 27.79
C HIS A 3 -3.47 -2.32 26.26
N ILE A 4 -4.70 -2.34 25.76
CA ILE A 4 -4.96 -2.40 24.31
C ILE A 4 -4.95 -0.97 23.78
N GLU A 5 -3.82 -0.55 23.23
CA GLU A 5 -3.71 0.70 22.51
C GLU A 5 -4.30 0.58 21.10
N LYS A 6 -5.30 1.43 20.79
CA LYS A 6 -5.98 1.43 19.49
C LYS A 6 -5.20 2.24 18.45
N HIS A 7 -4.16 1.64 17.85
CA HIS A 7 -3.45 2.27 16.73
C HIS A 7 -4.22 2.11 15.40
N LYS A 8 -4.31 3.20 14.61
CA LYS A 8 -5.02 3.23 13.31
C LYS A 8 -4.10 3.11 12.08
N SER A 9 -2.79 2.97 12.27
CA SER A 9 -1.79 2.91 11.19
C SER A 9 -2.06 1.80 10.17
N HIS A 10 -2.69 0.70 10.58
CA HIS A 10 -3.14 -0.39 9.70
C HIS A 10 -4.15 0.04 8.60
N ARG A 11 -4.72 1.24 8.70
CA ARG A 11 -5.70 1.78 7.74
C ARG A 11 -5.07 2.65 6.65
N ILE A 12 -3.78 2.93 6.76
CA ILE A 12 -3.13 3.97 5.95
C ILE A 12 -3.23 3.69 4.44
N GLY A 13 -3.18 2.42 4.03
CA GLY A 13 -3.25 2.03 2.61
C GLY A 13 -4.53 2.49 1.93
N TRP A 14 -5.71 2.11 2.44
CA TRP A 14 -6.98 2.52 1.86
C TRP A 14 -7.32 3.99 2.16
N LEU A 15 -6.86 4.53 3.29
CA LEU A 15 -7.11 5.94 3.63
C LEU A 15 -6.36 6.87 2.68
N ARG A 16 -5.10 6.56 2.34
CA ARG A 16 -4.33 7.32 1.35
C ARG A 16 -5.04 7.33 0.00
N ALA A 17 -5.46 6.16 -0.47
CA ALA A 17 -6.18 6.00 -1.73
C ALA A 17 -7.50 6.80 -1.74
N ALA A 18 -8.26 6.75 -0.63
CA ALA A 18 -9.51 7.51 -0.45
C ALA A 18 -9.31 9.04 -0.44
N VAL A 19 -8.27 9.55 0.25
CA VAL A 19 -7.99 11.00 0.28
C VAL A 19 -7.57 11.49 -1.10
N LEU A 20 -6.72 10.72 -1.80
CA LEU A 20 -6.30 11.04 -3.15
C LEU A 20 -7.48 11.03 -4.12
N GLY A 21 -8.35 10.00 -4.04
CA GLY A 21 -9.59 9.90 -4.82
C GLY A 21 -10.51 11.09 -4.61
N ALA A 22 -10.84 11.43 -3.37
CA ALA A 22 -11.69 12.59 -3.07
C ALA A 22 -11.12 13.89 -3.64
N ASN A 23 -9.83 14.14 -3.40
CA ASN A 23 -9.17 15.37 -3.86
C ASN A 23 -9.17 15.47 -5.38
N ASP A 24 -8.79 14.38 -6.06
CA ASP A 24 -8.75 14.36 -7.51
C ASP A 24 -10.16 14.47 -8.12
N GLY A 25 -11.17 13.84 -7.51
CA GLY A 25 -12.58 13.95 -7.92
C GLY A 25 -13.08 15.39 -7.92
N ILE A 26 -12.83 16.13 -6.83
CA ILE A 26 -13.22 17.55 -6.71
C ILE A 26 -12.46 18.39 -7.73
N VAL A 27 -11.12 18.31 -7.71
CA VAL A 27 -10.27 19.24 -8.47
C VAL A 27 -10.40 19.00 -9.97
N SER A 28 -10.31 17.74 -10.42
CA SER A 28 -10.36 17.41 -11.85
C SER A 28 -11.73 17.69 -12.45
N THR A 29 -12.82 17.31 -11.77
CA THR A 29 -14.19 17.49 -12.29
C THR A 29 -14.59 18.97 -12.31
N ALA A 30 -14.29 19.72 -11.24
CA ALA A 30 -14.56 21.16 -11.22
C ALA A 30 -13.77 21.89 -12.32
N SER A 31 -12.49 21.55 -12.49
CA SER A 31 -11.64 22.13 -13.54
C SER A 31 -12.18 21.83 -14.94
N LEU A 32 -12.62 20.59 -15.18
CA LEU A 32 -13.24 20.18 -16.44
C LEU A 32 -14.54 20.97 -16.71
N ILE A 33 -15.44 21.03 -15.72
CA ILE A 33 -16.73 21.73 -15.86
C ILE A 33 -16.51 23.23 -16.10
N ILE A 34 -15.61 23.88 -15.35
CA ILE A 34 -15.28 25.30 -15.53
C ILE A 34 -14.70 25.53 -16.93
N GLY A 35 -13.79 24.67 -17.39
CA GLY A 35 -13.18 24.78 -18.71
C GLY A 35 -14.19 24.64 -19.84
N VAL A 36 -15.09 23.66 -19.75
CA VAL A 36 -16.16 23.44 -20.75
C VAL A 36 -17.18 24.58 -20.73
N ALA A 37 -17.57 25.07 -19.54
CA ALA A 37 -18.49 26.18 -19.40
C ALA A 37 -17.93 27.50 -19.96
N ALA A 38 -16.63 27.74 -19.79
CA ALA A 38 -15.96 28.93 -20.34
C ALA A 38 -15.98 28.98 -21.88
N ALA A 39 -16.14 27.83 -22.55
CA ALA A 39 -16.25 27.74 -24.00
C ALA A 39 -17.67 28.08 -24.54
N ALA A 40 -18.54 28.70 -23.73
CA ALA A 40 -19.90 29.08 -24.08
C ALA A 40 -20.79 27.90 -24.54
N THR A 41 -20.59 26.73 -23.91
CA THR A 41 -21.36 25.51 -24.18
C THR A 41 -22.74 25.52 -23.51
N SER A 42 -23.65 24.69 -24.01
CA SER A 42 -24.97 24.50 -23.41
C SER A 42 -24.89 23.72 -22.09
N GLN A 43 -25.89 23.87 -21.21
CA GLN A 43 -25.95 23.14 -19.94
C GLN A 43 -25.92 21.61 -20.13
N ASN A 44 -26.54 21.09 -21.20
CA ASN A 44 -26.54 19.66 -21.50
C ASN A 44 -25.14 19.15 -21.85
N GLU A 45 -24.34 19.94 -22.57
CA GLU A 45 -22.96 19.59 -22.91
C GLU A 45 -22.06 19.62 -21.68
N ILE A 46 -22.25 20.59 -20.78
CA ILE A 46 -21.54 20.66 -19.50
C ILE A 46 -21.84 19.44 -18.63
N LEU A 47 -23.12 19.07 -18.50
CA LEU A 47 -23.55 17.87 -17.76
C LEU A 47 -22.96 16.59 -18.36
N LEU A 48 -23.01 16.46 -19.68
CA LEU A 48 -22.44 15.31 -20.38
C LEU A 48 -20.93 15.20 -20.13
N ALA A 49 -20.21 16.32 -20.23
CA ALA A 49 -18.77 16.36 -19.95
C ALA A 49 -18.45 16.01 -18.49
N GLY A 50 -19.23 16.54 -17.54
CA GLY A 50 -19.08 16.24 -16.11
C GLY A 50 -19.29 14.75 -15.80
N VAL A 51 -20.36 14.14 -16.31
CA VAL A 51 -20.64 12.70 -16.11
C VAL A 51 -19.58 11.84 -16.81
N ALA A 52 -19.18 12.18 -18.04
CA ALA A 52 -18.13 11.47 -18.75
C ALA A 52 -16.79 11.55 -18.00
N GLY A 53 -16.42 12.74 -17.52
CA GLY A 53 -15.23 12.97 -16.70
C GLY A 53 -15.27 12.21 -15.38
N LEU A 54 -16.43 12.18 -14.71
CA LEU A 54 -16.63 11.43 -13.48
C LEU A 54 -16.39 9.93 -13.69
N VAL A 55 -17.02 9.34 -14.72
CA VAL A 55 -16.89 7.91 -15.01
C VAL A 55 -15.46 7.56 -15.42
N ALA A 56 -14.88 8.34 -16.34
CA ALA A 56 -13.51 8.12 -16.81
C ALA A 56 -12.49 8.27 -15.66
N GLY A 57 -12.63 9.31 -14.84
CA GLY A 57 -11.75 9.56 -13.70
C GLY A 57 -11.87 8.50 -12.62
N ALA A 58 -13.09 8.09 -12.24
CA ALA A 58 -13.30 7.03 -11.25
C ALA A 58 -12.70 5.69 -11.71
N MET A 59 -12.87 5.33 -13.00
CA MET A 59 -12.27 4.12 -13.57
C MET A 59 -10.74 4.22 -13.61
N SER A 60 -10.19 5.36 -14.02
CA SER A 60 -8.74 5.60 -14.04
C SER A 60 -8.13 5.47 -12.64
N MET A 61 -8.78 6.05 -11.63
CA MET A 61 -8.37 5.97 -10.24
C MET A 61 -8.45 4.55 -9.67
N ALA A 62 -9.52 3.81 -10.00
CA ALA A 62 -9.64 2.41 -9.63
C ALA A 62 -8.49 1.58 -10.23
N ALA A 63 -8.28 1.71 -11.54
CA ALA A 63 -7.28 0.94 -12.27
C ALA A 63 -5.86 1.28 -11.80
N GLY A 64 -5.54 2.57 -11.64
CA GLY A 64 -4.24 3.05 -11.18
C GLY A 64 -3.88 2.53 -9.78
N GLU A 65 -4.79 2.66 -8.82
CA GLU A 65 -4.57 2.14 -7.46
C GLU A 65 -4.53 0.61 -7.42
N TYR A 66 -5.37 -0.08 -8.22
CA TYR A 66 -5.32 -1.53 -8.32
C TYR A 66 -3.96 -2.00 -8.85
N VAL A 67 -3.49 -1.43 -9.97
CA VAL A 67 -2.22 -1.82 -10.59
C VAL A 67 -1.06 -1.49 -9.66
N SER A 68 -1.03 -0.29 -9.07
CA SER A 68 0.03 0.12 -8.16
C SER A 68 0.16 -0.83 -6.95
N VAL A 69 -0.95 -1.11 -6.27
CA VAL A 69 -0.93 -1.96 -5.07
C VAL A 69 -0.76 -3.44 -5.43
N SER A 70 -1.21 -3.87 -6.62
CA SER A 70 -0.94 -5.23 -7.11
C SER A 70 0.54 -5.43 -7.41
N SER A 71 1.20 -4.45 -8.05
CA SER A 71 2.64 -4.51 -8.28
C SER A 71 3.43 -4.61 -6.96
N GLN A 72 3.01 -3.87 -5.92
CA GLN A 72 3.58 -4.04 -4.59
C GLN A 72 3.41 -5.46 -4.07
N ALA A 73 2.19 -6.03 -4.17
CA ALA A 73 1.92 -7.40 -3.73
C ALA A 73 2.78 -8.44 -4.47
N ASP A 74 2.99 -8.24 -5.76
CA ASP A 74 3.80 -9.14 -6.59
C ASP A 74 5.29 -9.04 -6.21
N THR A 75 5.81 -7.84 -5.95
CA THR A 75 7.17 -7.64 -5.44
C THR A 75 7.35 -8.31 -4.08
N GLU A 76 6.46 -8.05 -3.11
CA GLU A 76 6.50 -8.69 -1.78
C GLU A 76 6.49 -10.21 -1.89
N LYS A 77 5.69 -10.77 -2.80
CA LYS A 77 5.63 -12.22 -3.04
C LYS A 77 6.92 -12.76 -3.66
N ALA A 78 7.53 -12.03 -4.59
CA ALA A 78 8.77 -12.42 -5.23
C ALA A 78 9.93 -12.45 -4.22
N ASP A 79 10.02 -11.44 -3.36
CA ASP A 79 11.05 -11.34 -2.32
C ASP A 79 10.87 -12.46 -1.28
N LEU A 80 9.64 -12.76 -0.85
CA LEU A 80 9.37 -13.89 0.03
C LEU A 80 9.77 -15.25 -0.57
N GLU A 81 9.65 -15.42 -1.90
CA GLU A 81 10.08 -16.65 -2.57
C GLU A 81 11.61 -16.70 -2.79
N LEU A 82 12.26 -15.55 -2.95
CA LEU A 82 13.73 -15.46 -2.90
C LEU A 82 14.21 -15.89 -1.51
N GLU A 83 13.67 -15.30 -0.46
CA GLU A 83 14.03 -15.57 0.92
C GLU A 83 13.79 -17.03 1.33
N ARG A 84 12.65 -17.59 0.90
CA ARG A 84 12.36 -19.01 1.10
C ARG A 84 13.39 -19.93 0.44
N ARG A 85 14.00 -19.50 -0.66
CA ARG A 85 15.09 -20.25 -1.32
C ARG A 85 16.41 -20.05 -0.58
N SER A 86 16.73 -18.84 -0.14
CA SER A 86 17.92 -18.53 0.66
C SER A 86 17.98 -19.37 1.94
N LEU A 87 16.89 -19.38 2.72
CA LEU A 87 16.73 -20.19 3.94
C LEU A 87 16.89 -21.70 3.71
N LYS A 88 16.52 -22.21 2.53
CA LYS A 88 16.71 -23.62 2.17
C LYS A 88 18.14 -23.94 1.76
N ASN A 89 18.84 -22.97 1.16
CA ASN A 89 20.16 -23.15 0.59
C ASN A 89 21.26 -23.02 1.65
N ASP A 90 21.19 -22.01 2.52
CA ASP A 90 22.19 -21.78 3.57
C ASP A 90 21.59 -21.14 4.83
N LEU A 91 20.95 -21.95 5.67
CA LEU A 91 20.33 -21.50 6.92
C LEU A 91 21.33 -20.82 7.89
N GLU A 92 22.60 -21.23 7.88
CA GLU A 92 23.60 -20.65 8.77
C GLU A 92 24.07 -19.27 8.27
N PHE A 93 24.09 -19.05 6.96
CA PHE A 93 24.28 -17.72 6.39
C PHE A 93 23.13 -16.79 6.77
N GLU A 94 21.88 -17.19 6.52
CA GLU A 94 20.69 -16.37 6.85
C GLU A 94 20.66 -15.99 8.35
N LYS A 95 21.04 -16.92 9.22
CA LYS A 95 21.14 -16.65 10.66
C LYS A 95 22.18 -15.58 11.00
N ARG A 96 23.34 -15.60 10.34
CA ARG A 96 24.38 -14.57 10.53
C ARG A 96 23.94 -13.24 9.95
N GLU A 97 23.23 -13.23 8.84
CA GLU A 97 22.67 -12.03 8.24
C GLU A 97 21.65 -11.37 9.17
N LEU A 98 20.67 -12.14 9.67
CA LEU A 98 19.69 -11.63 10.63
C LEU A 98 20.36 -11.13 11.92
N ALA A 99 21.38 -11.82 12.43
CA ALA A 99 22.15 -11.34 13.57
C ALA A 99 22.84 -10.00 13.25
N THR A 100 23.44 -9.86 12.07
CA THR A 100 24.07 -8.60 11.61
C THR A 100 23.06 -7.46 11.57
N ILE A 101 21.84 -7.70 11.06
CA ILE A 101 20.74 -6.70 11.06
C ILE A 101 20.44 -6.21 12.49
N TYR A 102 20.45 -7.11 13.48
CA TYR A 102 20.22 -6.76 14.87
C TYR A 102 21.41 -6.06 15.54
N GLU A 103 22.65 -6.40 15.15
CA GLU A 103 23.85 -5.66 15.57
C GLU A 103 23.81 -4.22 15.06
N GLU A 104 23.46 -4.00 13.79
CA GLU A 104 23.30 -2.67 13.19
C GLU A 104 22.19 -1.84 13.87
N ARG A 105 21.17 -2.52 14.43
CA ARG A 105 20.11 -1.90 15.24
C ARG A 105 20.54 -1.61 16.68
N GLY A 106 21.75 -1.99 17.08
CA GLY A 106 22.38 -1.64 18.34
C GLY A 106 22.46 -2.76 19.39
N LEU A 107 22.20 -4.02 19.02
CA LEU A 107 22.48 -5.15 19.90
C LEU A 107 23.98 -5.49 19.90
N ASP A 108 24.51 -5.97 21.02
CA ASP A 108 25.83 -6.58 21.00
C ASP A 108 25.79 -7.93 20.25
N SER A 109 26.94 -8.36 19.73
CA SER A 109 27.02 -9.56 18.89
C SER A 109 26.52 -10.84 19.55
N THR A 110 26.72 -10.99 20.86
CA THR A 110 26.26 -12.19 21.58
C THR A 110 24.74 -12.21 21.65
N LEU A 111 24.13 -11.08 21.99
CA LEU A 111 22.68 -10.95 22.06
C LEU A 111 22.03 -11.04 20.67
N ALA A 112 22.60 -10.38 19.66
CA ALA A 112 22.08 -10.39 18.30
C ALA A 112 21.98 -11.81 17.72
N ARG A 113 23.01 -12.63 17.96
CA ARG A 113 22.99 -14.04 17.56
C ARG A 113 21.92 -14.85 18.29
N GLN A 114 21.73 -14.63 19.59
CA GLN A 114 20.67 -15.29 20.35
C GLN A 114 19.28 -14.89 19.86
N VAL A 115 19.08 -13.62 19.50
CA VAL A 115 17.82 -13.12 18.92
C VAL A 115 17.56 -13.78 17.57
N ALA A 116 18.55 -13.81 16.66
CA ALA A 116 18.41 -14.46 15.36
C ALA A 116 18.07 -15.95 15.51
N GLU A 117 18.79 -16.68 16.37
CA GLU A 117 18.53 -18.10 16.64
C GLU A 117 17.10 -18.35 17.13
N GLN A 118 16.61 -17.57 18.11
CA GLN A 118 15.28 -17.77 18.68
C GLN A 118 14.16 -17.36 17.70
N LEU A 119 14.33 -16.26 16.98
CA LEU A 119 13.33 -15.80 16.01
C LEU A 119 13.23 -16.76 14.83
N MET A 120 14.36 -17.24 14.30
CA MET A 120 14.36 -18.21 13.21
C MET A 120 13.81 -19.58 13.62
N ALA A 121 14.03 -20.00 14.87
CA ALA A 121 13.45 -21.22 15.40
C ALA A 121 11.92 -21.17 15.49
N HIS A 122 11.34 -19.99 15.72
CA HIS A 122 9.90 -19.79 15.72
C HIS A 122 9.33 -19.64 14.30
N ASP A 123 9.87 -18.72 13.52
CA ASP A 123 9.45 -18.45 12.13
C ASP A 123 10.57 -17.72 11.37
N ALA A 124 11.46 -18.46 10.72
CA ALA A 124 12.57 -17.89 9.96
C ALA A 124 12.11 -16.99 8.82
N LEU A 125 11.14 -17.44 8.02
CA LEU A 125 10.64 -16.64 6.90
C LEU A 125 9.95 -15.36 7.41
N GLY A 126 9.14 -15.45 8.47
CA GLY A 126 8.52 -14.26 9.07
C GLY A 126 9.49 -13.32 9.76
N ALA A 127 10.59 -13.84 10.31
CA ALA A 127 11.68 -13.04 10.88
C ALA A 127 12.36 -12.21 9.78
N HIS A 128 12.85 -12.85 8.73
CA HIS A 128 13.47 -12.14 7.58
C HIS A 128 12.47 -11.24 6.85
N ALA A 129 11.25 -11.71 6.60
CA ALA A 129 10.21 -10.89 5.97
C ALA A 129 9.99 -9.55 6.69
N ARG A 130 9.98 -9.57 8.03
CA ARG A 130 9.75 -8.37 8.84
C ARG A 130 11.01 -7.55 9.04
N ASP A 131 12.11 -8.20 9.39
CA ASP A 131 13.32 -7.54 9.90
C ASP A 131 14.31 -7.20 8.78
N GLU A 132 14.30 -7.92 7.67
CA GLU A 132 15.11 -7.64 6.49
C GLU A 132 14.30 -6.96 5.39
N LEU A 133 13.18 -7.57 4.97
CA LEU A 133 12.40 -7.10 3.82
C LEU A 133 11.39 -5.98 4.18
N GLY A 134 11.16 -5.71 5.47
CA GLY A 134 10.19 -4.71 5.91
C GLY A 134 8.72 -5.04 5.57
N ILE A 135 8.40 -6.30 5.31
CA ILE A 135 7.07 -6.81 4.98
C ILE A 135 6.32 -7.10 6.29
N PHE A 136 5.35 -6.25 6.62
CA PHE A 136 4.52 -6.42 7.81
C PHE A 136 3.13 -6.96 7.46
N GLU A 137 2.66 -7.97 8.20
CA GLU A 137 1.35 -8.59 8.01
C GLU A 137 0.18 -7.59 8.12
N ARG A 138 0.33 -6.58 8.98
CA ARG A 138 -0.65 -5.50 9.19
C ARG A 138 -0.66 -4.43 8.08
N ALA A 139 0.35 -4.41 7.22
CA ALA A 139 0.52 -3.45 6.12
C ALA A 139 0.44 -4.10 4.74
N ARG A 140 0.01 -5.37 4.65
CA ARG A 140 -0.12 -6.09 3.38
C ARG A 140 -0.88 -5.30 2.33
N ALA A 141 -0.40 -5.37 1.10
CA ALA A 141 -1.05 -4.82 -0.07
C ALA A 141 -2.50 -5.34 -0.20
N ARG A 142 -3.46 -4.43 -0.37
CA ARG A 142 -4.90 -4.72 -0.56
C ARG A 142 -5.42 -4.01 -1.82
N PRO A 143 -5.13 -4.53 -3.02
CA PRO A 143 -5.38 -3.82 -4.27
C PRO A 143 -6.85 -3.44 -4.49
N ILE A 144 -7.76 -4.38 -4.28
CA ILE A 144 -9.20 -4.17 -4.45
C ILE A 144 -9.71 -3.11 -3.46
N GLN A 145 -9.22 -3.13 -2.22
CA GLN A 145 -9.63 -2.16 -1.21
C GLN A 145 -9.16 -0.75 -1.58
N ALA A 146 -7.90 -0.59 -2.00
CA ALA A 146 -7.37 0.69 -2.43
C ALA A 146 -8.14 1.22 -3.65
N ALA A 147 -8.32 0.40 -4.68
CA ALA A 147 -9.06 0.74 -5.90
C ALA A 147 -10.50 1.21 -5.64
N LEU A 148 -11.27 0.43 -4.88
CA LEU A 148 -12.67 0.77 -4.57
C LEU A 148 -12.77 2.01 -3.66
N SER A 149 -11.86 2.14 -2.69
CA SER A 149 -11.84 3.30 -1.81
C SER A 149 -11.56 4.59 -2.60
N SER A 150 -10.54 4.56 -3.48
CA SER A 150 -10.18 5.66 -4.36
C SER A 150 -11.32 6.04 -5.29
N ALA A 151 -11.84 5.08 -6.06
CA ALA A 151 -12.91 5.32 -7.03
C ALA A 151 -14.20 5.83 -6.37
N GLY A 152 -14.61 5.23 -5.24
CA GLY A 152 -15.80 5.65 -4.51
C GLY A 152 -15.66 7.08 -4.00
N THR A 153 -14.51 7.44 -3.42
CA THR A 153 -14.27 8.82 -2.96
C THR A 153 -14.12 9.81 -4.11
N PHE A 154 -13.55 9.40 -5.24
CA PHE A 154 -13.51 10.20 -6.46
C PHE A 154 -14.92 10.54 -6.93
N THR A 155 -15.79 9.55 -7.04
CA THR A 155 -17.20 9.77 -7.44
C THR A 155 -17.92 10.71 -6.48
N ILE A 156 -17.72 10.54 -5.16
CA ILE A 156 -18.30 11.46 -4.17
C ILE A 156 -17.74 12.87 -4.35
N GLY A 157 -16.42 13.01 -4.50
CA GLY A 157 -15.77 14.31 -4.70
C GLY A 157 -16.20 15.01 -5.98
N ALA A 158 -16.36 14.27 -7.07
CA ALA A 158 -16.82 14.77 -8.37
C ALA A 158 -18.30 15.18 -8.36
N ALA A 159 -19.10 14.66 -7.44
CA ALA A 159 -20.53 14.97 -7.32
C ALA A 159 -20.83 16.20 -6.44
N LEU A 160 -19.82 16.73 -5.74
CA LEU A 160 -19.90 17.95 -4.92
C LEU A 160 -19.68 19.21 -5.76
#